data_AF-A0A960UE17-F1
#
_entry.id   AF-A0A960UE17-F1
#
_cell.length_a   1.000
_cell.length_b   1.000
_cell.length_c   1.000
_cell.angle_alpha   90.00
_cell.angle_beta   90.00
_cell.angle_gamma   90.00
#
_symmetry.space_group_name_H-M   'P 1'
#
loop_
_entity.id
_entity.type
_entity.pdbx_description
1 polymer ?
#
loop_
_entity_poly.entity_id
_entity_poly.type
_entity_poly.pdbx_seq_one_letter_code
_entity_poly.pdbx_strand_id
1 'polypeptide(L)' 'MIQSETMLQVADNSGVKKVMCIKVLGGSKKRYATIGDEIIVAVKDSQPGYGLRDGSGKKVHNKAVQRAVVVRTKKEIRRS' A
#
# COMPACT_ATOMS: atom_id res chain seq x y z
N MET A 1 -0.21 11.43 -7.06
CA MET A 1 -1.25 10.61 -7.71
C MET A 1 -0.73 9.20 -7.82
N ILE A 2 -1.53 8.24 -7.38
CA ILE A 2 -1.22 6.81 -7.38
C ILE A 2 -2.32 6.11 -8.16
N GLN A 3 -1.96 5.15 -9.00
CA GLN A 3 -2.89 4.32 -9.78
C GLN A 3 -2.56 2.84 -9.59
N SER A 4 -3.39 1.95 -10.14
CA SER A 4 -3.05 0.53 -10.26
C SER A 4 -1.66 0.35 -10.88
N GLU A 5 -0.96 -0.68 -10.42
CA GLU A 5 0.43 -1.03 -10.79
C GLU A 5 1.52 -0.07 -10.31
N THR A 6 1.16 1.02 -9.61
CA THR A 6 2.15 1.91 -9.01
C THR A 6 2.92 1.20 -7.90
N MET A 7 4.25 1.22 -7.98
CA MET A 7 5.14 0.76 -6.92
C MET A 7 5.29 1.83 -5.83
N LEU A 8 5.09 1.43 -4.57
CA LEU A 8 5.09 2.31 -3.42
C LEU A 8 6.04 1.80 -2.35
N GLN A 9 6.61 2.74 -1.59
CA GLN A 9 7.36 2.46 -0.38
C GLN A 9 6.40 2.46 0.81
N VAL A 10 6.61 1.51 1.73
CA VAL A 10 5.81 1.42 2.95
C VAL A 10 6.42 2.30 4.04
N ALA A 11 5.57 3.00 4.78
CA ALA A 11 5.94 3.87 5.90
C ALA A 11 5.30 3.36 7.19
N ASP A 12 5.66 2.14 7.59
CA ASP A 12 5.21 1.50 8.83
C ASP A 12 6.34 0.66 9.46
N ASN A 13 6.03 0.03 10.59
CA ASN A 13 6.91 -0.92 11.29
C ASN A 13 6.49 -2.37 11.07
N SER A 14 5.97 -2.72 9.87
CA SER A 14 5.56 -4.09 9.51
C SER A 14 6.69 -4.95 8.94
N GLY A 15 7.82 -4.33 8.59
CA GLY A 15 8.94 -4.99 7.90
C GLY A 15 8.76 -5.13 6.39
N VAL A 16 7.64 -4.65 5.82
CA VAL A 16 7.46 -4.55 4.37
C VAL A 16 8.20 -3.32 3.85
N LYS A 17 8.92 -3.48 2.73
CA LYS A 17 9.66 -2.37 2.11
C LYS A 17 8.93 -1.78 0.92
N LYS A 18 8.43 -2.66 0.03
CA LYS A 18 7.79 -2.25 -1.22
C LYS A 18 6.49 -3.00 -1.44
N VAL A 19 5.51 -2.26 -1.92
CA VAL A 19 4.21 -2.79 -2.32
C VAL A 19 3.83 -2.27 -3.69
N MET A 20 2.93 -2.97 -4.37
CA MET A 20 2.33 -2.55 -5.63
C MET A 20 0.85 -2.28 -5.41
N CYS A 21 0.35 -1.11 -5.83
CA CYS A 21 -1.08 -0.82 -5.83
C CYS A 21 -1.80 -1.74 -6.82
N ILE A 22 -2.81 -2.47 -6.37
CA ILE A 22 -3.67 -3.30 -7.23
C ILE A 22 -4.93 -2.51 -7.59
N LYS A 23 -5.54 -1.85 -6.61
CA LYS A 23 -6.82 -1.15 -6.82
C LYS A 23 -6.95 0.07 -5.90
N VAL A 24 -7.45 1.16 -6.47
CA VAL A 24 -7.90 2.34 -5.71
C VAL A 24 -9.34 2.15 -5.26
N LEU A 25 -9.62 2.36 -3.97
CA LEU A 25 -10.98 2.23 -3.41
C LEU A 25 -11.70 3.59 -3.41
N GLY A 26 -13.04 3.54 -3.35
CA GLY A 26 -13.90 4.73 -3.29
C GLY A 26 -14.72 5.03 -4.55
N GLY A 27 -15.00 4.03 -5.39
CA GLY A 27 -15.97 4.14 -6.50
C GLY A 27 -15.58 3.34 -7.74
N SER A 28 -16.55 3.08 -8.61
CA SER A 28 -16.36 2.28 -9.85
C SER A 28 -15.47 2.97 -10.89
N LYS A 29 -15.46 4.31 -10.93
CA LYS A 29 -14.70 5.12 -11.90
C LYS A 29 -13.48 5.82 -11.30
N LYS A 30 -13.12 5.54 -10.04
CA LYS A 30 -12.00 6.20 -9.38
C LYS A 30 -10.67 5.66 -9.92
N ARG A 31 -9.94 6.51 -10.63
CA ARG A 31 -8.68 6.14 -11.33
C ARG A 31 -7.43 6.38 -10.49
N TYR A 32 -7.46 7.39 -9.62
CA TYR A 32 -6.29 7.84 -8.89
C TYR A 32 -6.59 7.98 -7.40
N ALA A 33 -5.58 7.64 -6.60
CA ALA A 33 -5.53 7.92 -5.17
C ALA A 33 -4.63 9.13 -4.87
N THR A 34 -5.05 9.92 -3.88
CA THR A 34 -4.29 11.01 -3.24
C THR A 34 -4.11 10.72 -1.74
N ILE A 35 -3.50 11.63 -0.99
CA ILE A 35 -3.33 11.49 0.45
C ILE A 35 -4.69 11.26 1.14
N GLY A 36 -4.74 10.28 2.04
CA GLY A 36 -5.92 9.87 2.79
C GLY A 36 -6.75 8.78 2.12
N ASP A 37 -6.54 8.50 0.83
CA ASP A 37 -7.27 7.45 0.13
C ASP A 37 -6.80 6.05 0.55
N GLU A 38 -7.77 5.13 0.65
CA GLU A 38 -7.52 3.72 0.86
C GLU A 38 -7.27 2.99 -0.48
N ILE A 39 -6.27 2.12 -0.48
CA ILE A 39 -5.86 1.32 -1.64
C ILE A 39 -5.64 -0.14 -1.24
N ILE A 40 -5.84 -1.05 -2.19
CA ILE A 40 -5.45 -2.45 -2.08
C ILE A 40 -4.05 -2.60 -2.67
N VAL A 41 -3.15 -3.25 -1.92
CA VAL A 41 -1.75 -3.42 -2.31
C VAL A 41 -1.30 -4.87 -2.21
N ALA A 42 -0.39 -5.29 -3.09
CA ALA A 42 0.36 -6.54 -2.95
C ALA A 42 1.78 -6.28 -2.45
N VAL A 43 2.22 -7.07 -1.47
CA VAL A 43 3.60 -7.07 -0.98
C VAL A 43 4.53 -7.61 -2.05
N LYS A 44 5.56 -6.82 -2.39
CA LYS A 44 6.58 -7.20 -3.37
C LYS A 44 7.95 -7.44 -2.73
N ASP A 45 8.26 -6.74 -1.65
CA ASP A 45 9.52 -6.89 -0.93
C ASP A 45 9.33 -6.69 0.58
N SER A 46 9.96 -7.54 1.39
CA SER A 46 9.89 -7.54 2.85
C SER A 46 11.21 -7.98 3.48
N GLN A 47 11.45 -7.57 4.73
CA GLN A 47 12.65 -7.94 5.45
C GLN A 47 12.69 -9.45 5.79
N PRO A 48 13.86 -10.11 5.70
CA PRO A 48 13.99 -11.54 6.01
C PRO A 48 13.67 -11.90 7.46
N GLY A 49 14.05 -11.06 8.43
CA GLY A 49 13.90 -11.35 9.86
C GLY A 49 12.59 -10.91 10.50
N TYR A 50 11.89 -9.95 9.88
CA TYR A 50 10.68 -9.33 10.43
C TYR A 50 9.72 -9.02 9.28
N GLY A 51 8.43 -9.30 9.45
CA GLY A 51 7.46 -9.16 8.37
C GLY A 51 6.02 -9.24 8.88
N LEU A 52 5.08 -8.93 7.98
CA LEU A 52 3.64 -9.07 8.24
C LEU A 52 3.35 -10.45 8.83
N ARG A 53 2.47 -10.48 9.83
CA ARG A 53 1.90 -11.70 10.39
C ARG A 53 0.41 -11.72 10.10
N ASP A 54 -0.14 -12.90 9.86
CA ASP A 54 -1.59 -13.05 9.78
C ASP A 54 -2.21 -13.01 11.20
N GLY A 55 -3.54 -13.11 11.27
CA GLY A 55 -4.27 -13.13 12.55
C GLY A 55 -3.90 -14.30 13.46
N SER A 56 -3.26 -15.34 12.92
CA SER A 56 -2.75 -16.50 13.65
C SER A 56 -1.28 -16.36 14.04
N GLY A 57 -0.65 -15.20 13.76
CA GLY A 57 0.74 -14.93 14.09
C GLY A 57 1.76 -15.51 13.10
N LYS A 58 1.32 -16.17 12.02
CA LYS A 58 2.22 -16.77 11.03
C LYS A 58 2.77 -15.69 10.10
N LYS A 59 4.06 -15.78 9.78
CA LYS A 59 4.70 -14.86 8.84
C LYS A 59 4.06 -14.97 7.46
N VAL A 60 3.66 -13.82 6.93
CA VAL A 60 3.05 -13.65 5.64
C VAL A 60 4.15 -13.35 4.62
N HIS A 61 4.19 -14.13 3.55
CA HIS A 61 5.23 -14.05 2.53
C HIS A 61 4.95 -12.99 1.47
N ASN A 62 5.93 -12.80 0.58
CA ASN A 62 5.79 -12.03 -0.66
C ASN A 62 4.52 -12.47 -1.41
N LYS A 63 3.77 -11.51 -1.97
CA LYS A 63 2.44 -11.62 -2.62
C LYS A 63 1.20 -11.46 -1.75
N ALA A 64 1.34 -11.24 -0.45
CA ALA A 64 0.17 -10.95 0.38
C ALA A 64 -0.53 -9.66 -0.04
N VAL A 65 -1.86 -9.72 -0.02
CA VAL A 65 -2.73 -8.58 -0.35
C VAL A 65 -3.19 -7.93 0.93
N GLN A 66 -3.00 -6.62 1.03
CA GLN A 66 -3.34 -5.82 2.21
C GLN A 66 -4.07 -4.54 1.81
N ARG A 67 -4.81 -3.98 2.77
CA ARG A 67 -5.33 -2.61 2.70
C ARG A 67 -4.28 -1.64 3.23
N ALA A 68 -4.16 -0.48 2.59
CA ALA A 68 -3.23 0.55 2.99
C ALA A 68 -3.84 1.94 2.75
N VAL A 69 -3.33 2.94 3.48
CA VAL A 69 -3.70 4.35 3.31
C VAL A 69 -2.53 5.12 2.71
N VAL A 70 -2.82 5.99 1.75
CA VAL A 70 -1.82 6.86 1.15
C VAL A 70 -1.49 8.01 2.10
N VAL A 71 -0.26 8.07 2.61
CA VAL A 71 0.18 9.12 3.55
C VAL A 71 1.01 10.23 2.90
N ARG A 72 1.63 9.97 1.75
CA ARG A 72 2.44 10.95 1.00
C ARG A 72 2.28 10.72 -0.50
N THR A 73 2.28 11.81 -1.26
CA THR A 73 2.33 11.76 -2.73
C THR A 73 3.31 12.80 -3.26
N LYS A 74 4.00 12.49 -4.36
CA LYS A 74 4.85 13.47 -5.06
C LYS A 74 4.03 14.58 -5.73
N LYS A 75 2.83 14.26 -6.22
CA LYS A 75 1.91 15.23 -6.81
C LYS A 75 1.49 16.24 -5.74
N GLU A 76 1.51 17.51 -6.09
CA GLU A 76 1.03 18.62 -5.28
C GLU A 76 -0.45 18.44 -4.90
N ILE A 77 -0.82 19.02 -3.76
CA ILE A 77 -2.15 18.93 -3.18
C ILE A 77 -2.53 20.31 -2.73
N ARG A 78 -3.72 20.77 -3.13
CA ARG A 78 -4.25 22.06 -2.70
C ARG A 78 -4.65 21.98 -1.24
N ARG A 79 -4.17 22.91 -0.42
CA ARG A 79 -4.67 23.16 0.94
C ARG A 79 -5.73 24.25 0.86
N SER A 80 -6.74 24.17 1.73
CA SER A 80 -7.74 25.22 1.92
C SER A 80 -7.14 26.42 2.63
#